data_AF-A0A7K1U0J5-F1
#
_entry.id   AF-A0A7K1U0J5-F1
#
_cell.length_a   1.000
_cell.length_b   1.000
_cell.length_c   1.000
_cell.angle_alpha   90.00
_cell.angle_beta   90.00
_cell.angle_gamma   90.00
#
_symmetry.space_group_name_H-M   'P 1'
#
loop_
_entity.id
_entity.type
_entity.pdbx_description
1 polymer ?
#
loop_
_entity_poly.entity_id
_entity_poly.type
_entity_poly.pdbx_seq_one_letter_code
_entity_poly.pdbx_strand_id
1 'polypeptide(L)'
;MKKILILLAIAYTACKKDANIDTPRLFRPVRSGELAADSNTIVASWQKITGAVSYQLQVSRDTFRTTDLSLPLDTNIAVVKKLLFNQLYQLRVRAVAADTVQNSKWSDLGAVKTSSSILKVPGIDDLTYNSVRIRWATKGAAVSSIKIVKSADGSLVSETPLAAEDLVNEYKVIGGLEASTGYTAFLYSGEEERGYADFTTKVPFSGIVVDLTSFVGRPGILADTLPFIPSGSTVLLKRGETYNISSTISFNKSLIFMSAPDLANTTQAKIFFTSNFNFEAGATIDSLEFNDVYMMGDNYGSRYVFNNSNSANVGKLKFMNSRIEIFRGMTRLQAGTTTVNDFIISNCIIDSIGNYFVLNIGSSSKVNKISISNSTLYKVEGVVSSAQSSVAVLVTDCTFNEAPLGNSKNYYIDYGSNSITDGITVTNCIFGIGKYSAGAITVKGFRAVSGIINVGNNYRTSDHLSAGNDFPNITPYTRPVSQLWQDAAAGNFKIADNAFPGRNSTGDPRWR
;
A
#
# COMPACT_ATOMS: atom_id res chain seq x y z
N MET A 1 66.57 68.76 53.27
CA MET A 1 65.43 68.17 52.54
C MET A 1 65.94 67.56 51.25
N LYS A 2 65.87 66.22 51.06
CA LYS A 2 65.01 65.49 50.07
C LYS A 2 64.99 66.11 48.66
N LYS A 3 65.07 65.42 47.52
CA LYS A 3 65.45 64.07 47.03
C LYS A 3 65.25 64.17 45.48
N ILE A 4 66.11 63.52 44.68
CA ILE A 4 65.80 62.68 43.46
C ILE A 4 65.12 63.37 42.24
N LEU A 5 65.79 63.54 41.09
CA LEU A 5 65.90 62.66 39.89
C LEU A 5 64.58 62.46 39.10
N ILE A 6 64.57 62.74 37.78
CA ILE A 6 64.30 61.78 36.69
C ILE A 6 64.35 62.45 35.30
N LEU A 7 64.98 61.69 34.40
CA LEU A 7 65.28 61.83 32.97
C LEU A 7 64.02 61.67 32.09
N LEU A 8 63.98 62.29 30.90
CA LEU A 8 63.33 61.64 29.74
C LEU A 8 64.02 62.05 28.43
N ALA A 9 64.73 61.07 27.85
CA ALA A 9 65.31 61.13 26.51
C ALA A 9 64.27 60.70 25.47
N ILE A 10 64.09 61.51 24.42
CA ILE A 10 63.29 61.14 23.25
C ILE A 10 64.27 60.72 22.15
N ALA A 11 64.43 59.42 21.96
CA ALA A 11 65.15 58.84 20.84
C ALA A 11 64.24 58.77 19.61
N TYR A 12 64.66 59.40 18.51
CA TYR A 12 64.10 59.12 17.19
C TYR A 12 64.58 57.75 16.74
N THR A 13 63.72 56.74 16.83
CA THR A 13 63.93 55.45 16.18
C THR A 13 63.33 55.48 14.78
N ALA A 14 64.21 55.34 13.79
CA ALA A 14 63.85 55.21 12.39
C ALA A 14 62.94 53.99 12.18
N CYS A 15 61.84 54.22 11.47
CA CYS A 15 60.95 53.16 10.98
C CYS A 15 61.73 52.29 9.98
N LYS A 16 62.01 51.02 10.32
CA LYS A 16 62.46 50.05 9.33
C LYS A 16 61.29 49.75 8.40
N LYS A 17 61.46 50.08 7.12
CA LYS A 17 60.56 49.67 6.04
C LYS A 17 60.86 48.21 5.73
N ASP A 18 60.08 47.28 6.28
CA ASP A 18 60.11 45.89 5.87
C ASP A 18 59.51 45.78 4.46
N ALA A 19 60.36 45.93 3.45
CA ALA A 19 60.05 45.59 2.08
C ALA A 19 60.25 44.08 1.89
N ASN A 20 59.33 43.28 2.42
CA ASN A 20 59.16 41.93 1.90
C ASN A 20 58.31 42.07 0.62
N ILE A 21 58.98 42.36 -0.50
CA ILE A 21 58.35 42.31 -1.83
C ILE A 21 58.12 40.82 -2.11
N ASP A 22 56.92 40.36 -1.77
CA ASP A 22 56.39 39.06 -2.20
C ASP A 22 56.63 38.97 -3.72
N THR A 23 57.27 37.90 -4.18
CA THR A 23 57.52 37.66 -5.61
C THR A 23 56.22 37.83 -6.43
N PRO A 24 56.28 38.39 -7.65
CA PRO A 24 55.07 38.61 -8.44
C PRO A 24 54.36 37.27 -8.66
N ARG A 25 53.11 37.20 -8.19
CA ARG A 25 52.26 36.01 -8.22
C ARG A 25 51.01 36.28 -9.04
N LEU A 26 50.44 35.24 -9.62
CA LEU A 26 49.21 35.35 -10.41
C LEU A 26 48.04 35.89 -9.57
N PHE A 27 47.16 36.65 -10.23
CA PHE A 27 45.90 37.09 -9.65
C PHE A 27 45.02 35.90 -9.27
N ARG A 28 44.24 36.07 -8.19
CA ARG A 28 43.25 35.07 -7.76
C ARG A 28 42.13 35.01 -8.81
N PRO A 29 41.72 33.82 -9.28
CA PRO A 29 40.56 33.71 -10.15
C PRO A 29 39.31 34.32 -9.52
N VAL A 30 38.52 35.06 -10.30
CA VAL A 30 37.23 35.62 -9.86
C VAL A 30 36.11 34.79 -10.49
N ARG A 31 35.11 34.40 -9.70
CA ARG A 31 33.97 33.64 -10.21
C ARG A 31 33.30 34.38 -11.38
N SER A 32 32.99 33.65 -12.43
CA SER A 32 32.23 34.12 -13.59
C SER A 32 30.86 33.45 -13.54
N GLY A 33 29.79 34.24 -13.58
CA GLY A 33 28.42 33.74 -13.47
C GLY A 33 28.06 33.17 -12.09
N GLU A 34 26.98 32.40 -12.06
CA GLU A 34 26.49 31.71 -10.86
C GLU A 34 27.13 30.34 -10.70
N LEU A 35 27.31 29.93 -9.45
CA LEU A 35 27.67 28.56 -9.11
C LEU A 35 26.37 27.74 -9.13
N ALA A 36 26.18 26.95 -10.18
CA ALA A 36 24.95 26.21 -10.41
C ALA A 36 25.15 24.72 -10.06
N ALA A 37 24.09 24.11 -9.54
CA ALA A 37 24.02 22.66 -9.39
C ALA A 37 22.80 22.11 -10.12
N ASP A 38 23.01 21.03 -10.86
CA ASP A 38 21.95 20.20 -11.43
C ASP A 38 22.20 18.75 -11.00
N SER A 39 21.17 18.10 -10.47
CA SER A 39 21.32 16.77 -9.86
C SER A 39 22.46 16.78 -8.82
N ASN A 40 23.37 15.82 -8.93
CA ASN A 40 24.62 15.72 -8.19
C ASN A 40 25.85 16.28 -8.93
N THR A 41 25.63 17.24 -9.84
CA THR A 41 26.69 17.91 -10.60
C THR A 41 26.74 19.39 -10.27
N ILE A 42 27.95 19.92 -10.06
CA ILE A 42 28.21 21.35 -9.87
C ILE A 42 28.98 21.87 -11.09
N VAL A 43 28.50 22.96 -11.66
CA VAL A 43 29.22 23.71 -12.70
C VAL A 43 29.74 25.00 -12.10
N ALA A 44 31.04 25.23 -12.21
CA ALA A 44 31.72 26.42 -11.73
C ALA A 44 32.54 27.04 -12.87
N SER A 45 32.53 28.37 -12.98
CA SER A 45 33.40 29.07 -13.92
C SER A 45 34.04 30.29 -13.29
N TRP A 46 35.20 30.69 -13.82
CA TRP A 46 35.96 31.85 -13.36
C TRP A 46 36.60 32.59 -14.54
N GLN A 47 37.03 33.82 -14.29
CA GLN A 47 37.77 34.61 -15.25
C GLN A 47 39.13 33.98 -15.54
N LYS A 48 39.52 33.95 -16.82
CA LYS A 48 40.82 33.46 -17.24
C LYS A 48 41.93 34.39 -16.73
N ILE A 49 42.93 33.81 -16.06
CA ILE A 49 44.09 34.53 -15.54
C ILE A 49 45.22 34.49 -16.56
N THR A 50 45.65 35.66 -17.04
CA THR A 50 46.82 35.81 -17.89
C THR A 50 48.06 35.25 -17.20
N GLY A 51 48.82 34.40 -17.90
CA GLY A 51 50.02 33.76 -17.35
C GLY A 51 49.76 32.44 -16.59
N ALA A 52 48.51 32.04 -16.41
CA ALA A 52 48.19 30.71 -15.88
C ALA A 52 48.35 29.63 -16.96
N VAL A 53 49.06 28.54 -16.63
CA VAL A 53 49.18 27.35 -17.48
C VAL A 53 48.09 26.33 -17.21
N SER A 54 47.51 26.35 -16.01
CA SER A 54 46.36 25.52 -15.62
C SER A 54 45.67 26.11 -14.38
N TYR A 55 44.66 25.42 -13.88
CA TYR A 55 43.97 25.71 -12.62
C TYR A 55 43.94 24.46 -11.76
N GLN A 56 43.85 24.67 -10.45
CA GLN A 56 43.53 23.60 -9.52
C GLN A 56 42.25 23.98 -8.78
N LEU A 57 41.22 23.15 -8.91
CA LEU A 57 39.97 23.26 -8.18
C LEU A 57 39.98 22.31 -6.98
N GLN A 58 39.45 22.76 -5.85
CA GLN A 58 39.16 21.92 -4.71
C GLN A 58 37.70 22.06 -4.30
N VAL A 59 37.13 20.93 -3.86
CA VAL A 59 35.77 20.83 -3.35
C VAL A 59 35.80 20.28 -1.94
N SER A 60 34.97 20.83 -1.06
CA SER A 60 34.87 20.43 0.34
C SER A 60 33.44 20.56 0.84
N ARG A 61 33.09 19.81 1.88
CA ARG A 61 31.83 19.94 2.63
C ARG A 61 32.00 20.61 3.99
N ASP A 62 33.24 20.88 4.41
CA ASP A 62 33.58 21.30 5.77
C ASP A 62 34.47 22.55 5.81
N THR A 63 34.36 23.41 4.80
CA THR A 63 35.17 24.64 4.67
C THR A 63 36.67 24.34 4.56
N PHE A 64 37.01 23.31 3.79
CA PHE A 64 38.37 22.87 3.48
C PHE A 64 39.20 22.44 4.70
N ARG A 65 38.55 21.96 5.78
CA ARG A 65 39.25 21.18 6.81
C ARG A 65 39.65 19.82 6.22
N THR A 66 38.77 19.27 5.40
CA THR A 66 39.04 18.16 4.48
C THR A 66 38.80 18.59 3.04
N THR A 67 39.59 18.03 2.13
CA THR A 67 39.41 18.22 0.68
C THR A 67 38.80 16.94 0.13
N ASP A 68 37.54 17.00 -0.28
CA ASP A 68 36.82 15.86 -0.84
C ASP A 68 37.33 15.53 -2.24
N LEU A 69 37.58 16.56 -3.05
CA LEU A 69 38.09 16.44 -4.42
C LEU A 69 39.13 17.53 -4.70
N SER A 70 40.14 17.18 -5.48
CA SER A 70 41.17 18.10 -5.99
C SER A 70 41.43 17.79 -7.46
N LEU A 71 41.06 18.71 -8.35
CA LEU A 71 41.07 18.50 -9.81
C LEU A 71 42.01 19.50 -10.50
N PRO A 72 42.99 19.03 -11.30
CA PRO A 72 43.69 19.89 -12.25
C PRO A 72 42.80 20.16 -13.46
N LEU A 73 42.82 21.38 -13.97
CA LEU A 73 41.99 21.82 -15.10
C LEU A 73 42.82 22.70 -16.03
N ASP A 74 42.72 22.48 -17.34
CA ASP A 74 43.33 23.28 -18.39
C ASP A 74 42.41 24.43 -18.87
N THR A 75 41.14 24.40 -18.48
CA THR A 75 40.14 25.43 -18.78
C THR A 75 39.72 26.22 -17.53
N ASN A 76 38.98 27.31 -17.76
CA ASN A 76 38.43 28.17 -16.71
C ASN A 76 36.98 27.79 -16.31
N ILE A 77 36.53 26.58 -16.67
CA ILE A 77 35.24 26.00 -16.33
C ILE A 77 35.49 24.62 -15.73
N ALA A 78 34.76 24.28 -14.67
CA ALA A 78 34.73 22.96 -14.08
C ALA A 78 33.32 22.39 -14.09
N VAL A 79 33.21 21.10 -14.43
CA VAL A 79 32.00 20.29 -14.26
C VAL A 79 32.33 19.17 -13.29
N VAL A 80 31.90 19.30 -12.04
CA VAL A 80 32.16 18.34 -10.97
C VAL A 80 30.94 17.44 -10.82
N LYS A 81 31.06 16.18 -11.25
CA LYS A 81 29.98 15.18 -11.23
C LYS A 81 30.08 14.22 -10.04
N LYS A 82 29.07 13.35 -9.87
CA LYS A 82 29.04 12.26 -8.86
C LYS A 82 29.18 12.74 -7.42
N LEU A 83 28.64 13.92 -7.12
CA LEU A 83 28.57 14.42 -5.76
C LEU A 83 27.42 13.72 -4.99
N LEU A 84 27.32 13.97 -3.70
CA LEU A 84 26.14 13.53 -2.95
C LEU A 84 24.96 14.44 -3.29
N PHE A 85 23.74 13.89 -3.33
CA PHE A 85 22.51 14.67 -3.50
C PHE A 85 22.18 15.48 -2.24
N ASN A 86 21.46 16.60 -2.42
CA ASN A 86 21.00 17.48 -1.35
C ASN A 86 22.11 17.87 -0.35
N GLN A 87 23.34 18.02 -0.84
CA GLN A 87 24.53 18.25 -0.03
C GLN A 87 25.14 19.60 -0.38
N LEU A 88 25.47 20.39 0.65
CA LEU A 88 26.18 21.65 0.49
C LEU A 88 27.66 21.38 0.26
N TYR A 89 28.21 21.99 -0.79
CA TYR A 89 29.63 21.96 -1.13
C TYR A 89 30.19 23.38 -1.22
N GLN A 90 31.42 23.58 -0.76
CA GLN A 90 32.23 24.77 -1.01
C GLN A 90 33.29 24.47 -2.07
N LEU A 91 33.52 25.43 -2.97
CA LEU A 91 34.49 25.32 -4.06
C LEU A 91 35.52 26.44 -3.97
N ARG A 92 36.79 26.08 -4.15
CA ARG A 92 37.89 27.05 -4.28
C ARG A 92 38.81 26.69 -5.42
N VAL A 93 39.39 27.69 -6.07
CA VAL A 93 40.27 27.50 -7.22
C VAL A 93 41.52 28.36 -7.10
N ARG A 94 42.65 27.87 -7.60
CA ARG A 94 43.85 28.69 -7.82
C ARG A 94 44.32 28.59 -9.26
N ALA A 95 44.87 29.67 -9.78
CA ALA A 95 45.61 29.65 -11.03
C ALA A 95 47.01 29.10 -10.78
N VAL A 96 47.45 28.22 -11.66
CA VAL A 96 48.77 27.58 -11.63
C VAL A 96 49.64 28.26 -12.68
N ALA A 97 50.78 28.80 -12.26
CA ALA A 97 51.80 29.37 -13.13
C ALA A 97 52.78 28.30 -13.60
N ALA A 98 53.56 28.59 -14.64
CA ALA A 98 54.66 27.71 -15.06
C ALA A 98 55.69 27.51 -13.94
N ASP A 99 56.00 28.59 -13.21
CA ASP A 99 56.74 28.53 -11.95
C ASP A 99 55.77 28.49 -10.76
N THR A 100 55.69 27.34 -10.10
CA THR A 100 54.72 27.08 -9.03
C THR A 100 54.83 28.03 -7.83
N VAL A 101 55.97 28.70 -7.61
CA VAL A 101 56.10 29.71 -6.54
C VAL A 101 55.25 30.96 -6.83
N GLN A 102 54.90 31.18 -8.10
CA GLN A 102 54.07 32.30 -8.56
C GLN A 102 52.59 31.94 -8.69
N ASN A 103 52.17 30.75 -8.26
CA ASN A 103 50.76 30.34 -8.25
C ASN A 103 49.88 31.38 -7.53
N SER A 104 48.63 31.53 -7.96
CA SER A 104 47.72 32.42 -7.23
C SER A 104 47.43 31.87 -5.82
N LYS A 105 46.88 32.74 -4.97
CA LYS A 105 46.28 32.30 -3.71
C LYS A 105 44.98 31.59 -4.08
N TRP A 106 44.51 30.68 -3.22
CA TRP A 106 43.19 30.08 -3.39
C TRP A 106 42.12 31.16 -3.45
N SER A 107 41.14 31.02 -4.33
CA SER A 107 39.99 31.91 -4.43
C SER A 107 38.73 31.11 -4.17
N ASP A 108 37.91 31.55 -3.22
CA ASP A 108 36.66 30.87 -2.90
C ASP A 108 35.60 31.25 -3.91
N LEU A 109 35.06 30.26 -4.61
CA LEU A 109 33.97 30.44 -5.59
C LEU A 109 32.59 30.47 -4.92
N GLY A 110 32.54 30.17 -3.62
CA GLY A 110 31.34 30.15 -2.80
C GLY A 110 30.86 28.73 -2.51
N ALA A 111 29.61 28.64 -2.06
CA ALA A 111 28.96 27.39 -1.73
C ALA A 111 27.71 27.17 -2.58
N VAL A 112 27.44 25.93 -2.95
CA VAL A 112 26.21 25.52 -3.66
C VAL A 112 25.74 24.19 -3.12
N LYS A 113 24.42 24.01 -3.08
CA LYS A 113 23.80 22.75 -2.67
C LYS A 113 23.44 21.96 -3.93
N THR A 114 23.86 20.70 -3.99
CA THR A 114 23.36 19.78 -5.04
C THR A 114 21.86 19.60 -4.92
N SER A 115 21.20 19.28 -6.03
CA SER A 115 19.75 19.04 -6.04
C SER A 115 19.40 17.77 -5.26
N SER A 116 18.15 17.66 -4.84
CA SER A 116 17.60 16.40 -4.31
C SER A 116 17.47 15.36 -5.42
N SER A 117 17.61 14.09 -5.04
CA SER A 117 17.24 12.94 -5.89
C SER A 117 15.84 13.14 -6.45
N ILE A 118 15.64 12.91 -7.76
CA ILE A 118 14.29 12.88 -8.34
C ILE A 118 13.63 11.51 -8.17
N LEU A 119 14.39 10.48 -7.81
CA LEU A 119 13.86 9.16 -7.49
C LEU A 119 13.20 9.20 -6.10
N LYS A 120 11.96 8.74 -6.03
CA LYS A 120 11.18 8.67 -4.79
C LYS A 120 11.52 7.36 -4.09
N VAL A 121 11.74 7.43 -2.78
CA VAL A 121 11.97 6.24 -1.95
C VAL A 121 10.73 5.33 -2.00
N PRO A 122 10.87 4.05 -2.38
CA PRO A 122 9.73 3.12 -2.40
C PRO A 122 9.05 3.00 -1.03
N GLY A 123 7.73 3.19 -1.00
CA GLY A 123 6.93 2.96 0.20
C GLY A 123 6.50 1.51 0.36
N ILE A 124 5.77 1.19 1.44
CA ILE A 124 5.27 -0.17 1.68
C ILE A 124 4.33 -0.68 0.58
N ASP A 125 3.60 0.22 -0.09
CA ASP A 125 2.68 -0.09 -1.19
C ASP A 125 3.37 -0.24 -2.56
N ASP A 126 4.68 -0.01 -2.59
CA ASP A 126 5.52 -0.17 -3.76
C ASP A 126 6.33 -1.44 -3.75
N LEU A 127 6.12 -2.28 -2.74
CA LEU A 127 6.94 -3.46 -2.50
C LEU A 127 6.05 -4.70 -2.47
N THR A 128 6.52 -5.74 -3.13
CA THR A 128 6.08 -7.11 -2.88
C THR A 128 7.25 -7.92 -2.34
N TYR A 129 7.08 -9.22 -2.22
CA TYR A 129 8.18 -10.12 -1.88
C TYR A 129 9.19 -10.29 -3.03
N ASN A 130 8.85 -9.92 -4.28
CA ASN A 130 9.70 -10.16 -5.44
C ASN A 130 9.74 -9.00 -6.46
N SER A 131 9.17 -7.85 -6.13
CA SER A 131 9.12 -6.70 -7.03
C SER A 131 9.05 -5.37 -6.28
N VAL A 132 9.47 -4.32 -6.98
CA VAL A 132 9.42 -2.93 -6.53
C VAL A 132 8.80 -2.04 -7.60
N ARG A 133 8.01 -1.04 -7.19
CA ARG A 133 7.58 0.07 -8.04
C ARG A 133 8.47 1.28 -7.78
N ILE A 134 9.37 1.57 -8.70
CA ILE A 134 10.24 2.74 -8.66
C ILE A 134 9.51 3.92 -9.27
N ARG A 135 9.36 5.01 -8.51
CA ARG A 135 8.76 6.26 -8.98
C ARG A 135 9.78 7.38 -8.99
N TRP A 136 9.55 8.38 -9.85
CA TRP A 136 10.36 9.59 -9.84
C TRP A 136 9.49 10.85 -9.98
N ALA A 137 10.13 12.01 -9.93
CA ALA A 137 9.55 13.29 -10.30
C ALA A 137 10.12 13.73 -11.66
N THR A 138 9.26 14.28 -12.52
CA THR A 138 9.67 14.77 -13.84
C THR A 138 10.38 16.13 -13.71
N LYS A 139 11.72 16.12 -13.79
CA LYS A 139 12.56 17.33 -13.74
C LYS A 139 13.83 17.14 -14.57
N GLY A 140 14.23 18.17 -15.33
CA GLY A 140 15.46 18.16 -16.12
C GLY A 140 15.40 17.20 -17.31
N ALA A 141 16.53 16.60 -17.69
CA ALA A 141 16.58 15.65 -18.80
C ALA A 141 15.66 14.44 -18.55
N ALA A 142 15.13 13.85 -19.62
CA ALA A 142 14.32 12.64 -19.52
C ALA A 142 15.17 11.49 -18.94
N VAL A 143 14.58 10.69 -18.06
CA VAL A 143 15.22 9.49 -17.53
C VAL A 143 15.17 8.38 -18.58
N SER A 144 16.17 7.51 -18.57
CA SER A 144 16.38 6.49 -19.61
C SER A 144 16.46 5.08 -19.08
N SER A 145 16.91 4.87 -17.83
CA SER A 145 17.05 3.53 -17.28
C SER A 145 17.06 3.52 -15.75
N ILE A 146 16.78 2.35 -15.19
CA ILE A 146 16.90 2.04 -13.76
C ILE A 146 17.88 0.88 -13.59
N LYS A 147 18.84 1.01 -12.67
CA LYS A 147 19.70 -0.08 -12.21
C LYS A 147 19.32 -0.49 -10.81
N ILE A 148 19.26 -1.78 -10.53
CA ILE A 148 19.08 -2.33 -9.19
C ILE A 148 20.31 -3.17 -8.84
N VAL A 149 20.87 -2.91 -7.66
CA VAL A 149 21.97 -3.70 -7.09
C VAL A 149 21.59 -4.23 -5.72
N LYS A 150 22.18 -5.35 -5.27
CA LYS A 150 22.04 -5.81 -3.88
C LYS A 150 22.79 -4.86 -2.94
N SER A 151 22.16 -4.43 -1.84
CA SER A 151 22.82 -3.53 -0.88
C SER A 151 23.96 -4.21 -0.12
N ALA A 152 23.96 -5.54 -0.01
CA ALA A 152 24.96 -6.30 0.74
C ALA A 152 26.35 -6.30 0.08
N ASP A 153 26.41 -6.38 -1.25
CA ASP A 153 27.66 -6.57 -2.00
C ASP A 153 27.78 -5.70 -3.27
N GLY A 154 26.75 -4.91 -3.61
CA GLY A 154 26.72 -4.06 -4.80
C GLY A 154 26.56 -4.83 -6.12
N SER A 155 26.26 -6.13 -6.09
CA SER A 155 26.06 -6.94 -7.30
C SER A 155 24.88 -6.44 -8.13
N LEU A 156 25.06 -6.35 -9.45
CA LEU A 156 24.01 -5.94 -10.38
C LEU A 156 22.92 -7.02 -10.48
N VAL A 157 21.68 -6.62 -10.23
CA VAL A 157 20.50 -7.49 -10.29
C VAL A 157 19.71 -7.24 -11.57
N SER A 158 19.57 -5.97 -11.95
CA SER A 158 18.82 -5.57 -13.14
C SER A 158 19.32 -4.22 -13.67
N GLU A 159 19.34 -4.07 -14.99
CA GLU A 159 19.43 -2.79 -15.69
C GLU A 159 18.27 -2.75 -16.70
N THR A 160 17.28 -1.92 -16.41
CA THR A 160 16.02 -1.86 -17.16
C THR A 160 15.91 -0.53 -17.90
N PRO A 161 15.82 -0.52 -19.24
CA PRO A 161 15.53 0.69 -20.00
C PRO A 161 14.08 1.13 -19.77
N LEU A 162 13.83 2.45 -19.79
CA LEU A 162 12.52 3.04 -19.66
C LEU A 162 11.88 3.26 -21.04
N ALA A 163 10.66 2.76 -21.21
CA ALA A 163 9.84 2.97 -22.39
C ALA A 163 9.04 4.28 -22.27
N ALA A 164 8.45 4.73 -23.39
CA ALA A 164 7.65 5.96 -23.42
C ALA A 164 6.48 5.94 -22.42
N GLU A 165 5.85 4.77 -22.24
CA GLU A 165 4.79 4.57 -21.24
C GLU A 165 5.27 4.79 -19.79
N ASP A 166 6.49 4.39 -19.47
CA ASP A 166 7.07 4.54 -18.14
C ASP A 166 7.29 6.03 -17.82
N LEU A 167 7.69 6.81 -18.82
CA LEU A 167 7.89 8.25 -18.71
C LEU A 167 6.57 9.00 -18.47
N VAL A 168 5.48 8.56 -19.11
CA VAL A 168 4.13 9.13 -18.90
C VAL A 168 3.59 8.75 -17.52
N ASN A 169 3.81 7.51 -17.10
CA ASN A 169 3.34 7.01 -15.81
C ASN A 169 4.18 7.53 -14.61
N GLU A 170 5.39 8.01 -14.87
CA GLU A 170 6.40 8.41 -13.86
C GLU A 170 6.80 7.27 -12.90
N TYR A 171 6.65 6.02 -13.34
CA TYR A 171 7.09 4.84 -12.60
C TYR A 171 7.43 3.65 -13.50
N LYS A 172 8.22 2.72 -12.95
CA LYS A 172 8.44 1.38 -13.49
C LYS A 172 8.27 0.34 -12.38
N VAL A 173 7.63 -0.78 -12.70
CA VAL A 173 7.65 -1.98 -11.84
C VAL A 173 8.79 -2.88 -12.30
N ILE A 174 9.66 -3.27 -11.38
CA ILE A 174 10.77 -4.19 -11.63
C ILE A 174 10.53 -5.43 -10.76
N GLY A 175 10.40 -6.59 -11.39
CA GLY A 175 10.21 -7.89 -10.74
C GLY A 175 11.47 -8.75 -10.74
N GLY A 176 11.34 -10.00 -10.31
CA GLY A 176 12.44 -10.97 -10.25
C GLY A 176 13.41 -10.76 -9.09
N LEU A 177 12.99 -10.03 -8.06
CA LEU A 177 13.78 -9.79 -6.86
C LEU A 177 13.61 -10.94 -5.86
N GLU A 178 14.63 -11.15 -5.02
CA GLU A 178 14.59 -12.08 -3.90
C GLU A 178 13.81 -11.46 -2.73
N ALA A 179 13.08 -12.26 -1.97
CA ALA A 179 12.33 -11.81 -0.81
C ALA A 179 13.26 -11.47 0.37
N SER A 180 12.77 -10.63 1.29
CA SER A 180 13.53 -10.16 2.47
C SER A 180 14.93 -9.62 2.16
N THR A 181 15.14 -9.05 0.98
CA THR A 181 16.48 -8.67 0.49
C THR A 181 16.56 -7.16 0.30
N GLY A 182 17.65 -6.57 0.79
CA GLY A 182 17.95 -5.14 0.65
C GLY A 182 18.58 -4.83 -0.70
N TYR A 183 18.07 -3.79 -1.36
CA TYR A 183 18.51 -3.33 -2.67
C TYR A 183 18.68 -1.82 -2.70
N THR A 184 19.51 -1.35 -3.63
CA THR A 184 19.61 0.06 -4.01
C THR A 184 19.22 0.20 -5.48
N ALA A 185 18.20 1.02 -5.75
CA ALA A 185 17.81 1.41 -7.10
C ALA A 185 18.50 2.74 -7.47
N PHE A 186 19.01 2.84 -8.69
CA PHE A 186 19.60 4.03 -9.29
C PHE A 186 18.85 4.41 -10.56
N LEU A 187 18.57 5.69 -10.74
CA LEU A 187 17.88 6.25 -11.91
C LEU A 187 18.86 7.01 -12.78
N TYR A 188 18.79 6.85 -14.10
CA TYR A 188 19.74 7.47 -15.03
C TYR A 188 19.07 8.29 -16.14
N SER A 189 19.81 9.25 -16.68
CA SER A 189 19.58 9.92 -17.97
C SER A 189 20.82 9.75 -18.83
N GLY A 190 20.79 8.78 -19.75
CA GLY A 190 22.00 8.28 -20.39
C GLY A 190 22.93 7.65 -19.35
N GLU A 191 24.12 8.22 -19.20
CA GLU A 191 25.12 7.79 -18.21
C GLU A 191 25.04 8.56 -16.88
N GLU A 192 24.24 9.64 -16.83
CA GLU A 192 24.16 10.53 -15.67
C GLU A 192 23.18 10.01 -14.63
N GLU A 193 23.63 9.81 -13.40
CA GLU A 193 22.77 9.43 -12.27
C GLU A 193 21.87 10.60 -11.85
N ARG A 194 20.58 10.32 -11.72
CA ARG A 194 19.51 11.28 -11.40
C ARG A 194 18.93 11.07 -10.01
N GLY A 195 19.27 9.97 -9.36
CA GLY A 195 18.83 9.67 -8.01
C GLY A 195 19.05 8.21 -7.66
N TYR A 196 18.99 7.93 -6.36
CA TYR A 196 18.99 6.57 -5.84
C TYR A 196 18.00 6.45 -4.66
N ALA A 197 17.59 5.22 -4.36
CA ALA A 197 16.90 4.88 -3.13
C ALA A 197 17.15 3.44 -2.73
N ASP A 198 17.27 3.25 -1.43
CA ASP A 198 17.32 1.94 -0.81
C ASP A 198 15.91 1.44 -0.52
N PHE A 199 15.71 0.13 -0.64
CA PHE A 199 14.48 -0.54 -0.27
C PHE A 199 14.74 -2.00 0.08
N THR A 200 13.82 -2.61 0.82
CA THR A 200 13.88 -4.04 1.17
C THR A 200 12.59 -4.71 0.71
N THR A 201 12.70 -5.78 -0.06
CA THR A 201 11.52 -6.57 -0.46
C THR A 201 10.84 -7.19 0.75
N LYS A 202 9.54 -7.46 0.63
CA LYS A 202 8.75 -8.03 1.72
C LYS A 202 9.18 -9.47 2.02
N VAL A 203 8.83 -9.93 3.21
CA VAL A 203 8.98 -11.34 3.59
C VAL A 203 8.24 -12.26 2.62
N PRO A 204 8.78 -13.44 2.30
CA PRO A 204 8.08 -14.41 1.49
C PRO A 204 6.87 -14.98 2.24
N PHE A 205 5.96 -15.62 1.50
CA PHE A 205 4.90 -16.40 2.11
C PHE A 205 5.48 -17.59 2.91
N SER A 206 4.88 -17.88 4.07
CA SER A 206 5.24 -19.04 4.88
C SER A 206 4.60 -20.32 4.35
N GLY A 207 5.23 -21.46 4.61
CA GLY A 207 4.68 -22.78 4.24
C GLY A 207 4.86 -23.11 2.77
N ILE A 208 4.01 -23.97 2.24
CA ILE A 208 4.09 -24.45 0.86
C ILE A 208 3.36 -23.47 -0.04
N VAL A 209 4.08 -22.88 -1.01
CA VAL A 209 3.51 -21.99 -2.01
C VAL A 209 3.24 -22.77 -3.29
N VAL A 210 1.99 -22.74 -3.73
CA VAL A 210 1.53 -23.29 -5.01
C VAL A 210 1.30 -22.11 -5.94
N ASP A 211 2.29 -21.80 -6.77
CA ASP A 211 2.27 -20.64 -7.64
C ASP A 211 1.61 -20.96 -8.98
N LEU A 212 0.41 -20.41 -9.22
CA LEU A 212 -0.33 -20.54 -10.47
C LEU A 212 -0.21 -19.30 -11.36
N THR A 213 0.68 -18.35 -11.04
CA THR A 213 0.77 -17.04 -11.71
C THR A 213 1.41 -17.08 -13.10
N SER A 214 2.10 -18.17 -13.41
CA SER A 214 2.70 -18.42 -14.73
C SER A 214 1.70 -18.93 -15.77
N PHE A 215 0.52 -19.38 -15.34
CA PHE A 215 -0.53 -19.85 -16.25
C PHE A 215 -1.43 -18.69 -16.69
N VAL A 216 -1.60 -18.55 -18.00
CA VAL A 216 -2.43 -17.53 -18.65
C VAL A 216 -3.51 -18.22 -19.47
N GLY A 217 -4.77 -17.79 -19.35
CA GLY A 217 -5.88 -18.34 -20.12
C GLY A 217 -6.19 -19.81 -19.81
N ARG A 218 -5.89 -20.28 -18.59
CA ARG A 218 -6.15 -21.67 -18.15
C ARG A 218 -7.16 -21.72 -17.00
N PRO A 219 -8.45 -21.54 -17.27
CA PRO A 219 -9.45 -21.42 -16.21
C PRO A 219 -9.64 -22.68 -15.35
N GLY A 220 -9.32 -23.87 -15.84
CA GLY A 220 -9.42 -25.12 -15.05
C GLY A 220 -8.29 -25.34 -14.03
N ILE A 221 -7.18 -24.59 -14.14
CA ILE A 221 -5.92 -24.96 -13.48
C ILE A 221 -6.01 -25.00 -11.94
N LEU A 222 -6.84 -24.15 -11.35
CA LEU A 222 -7.08 -24.17 -9.90
C LEU A 222 -7.70 -25.51 -9.49
N ALA A 223 -8.81 -25.90 -10.15
CA ALA A 223 -9.51 -27.14 -9.84
C ALA A 223 -8.63 -28.37 -10.07
N ASP A 224 -7.85 -28.38 -11.15
CA ASP A 224 -6.94 -29.47 -11.51
C ASP A 224 -5.80 -29.63 -10.48
N THR A 225 -5.39 -28.54 -9.83
CA THR A 225 -4.27 -28.53 -8.88
C THR A 225 -4.67 -29.00 -7.48
N LEU A 226 -5.88 -28.68 -7.03
CA LEU A 226 -6.36 -28.93 -5.66
C LEU A 226 -6.21 -30.36 -5.11
N PRO A 227 -6.40 -31.44 -5.91
CA PRO A 227 -6.21 -32.80 -5.44
C PRO A 227 -4.78 -33.08 -4.97
N PHE A 228 -3.78 -32.43 -5.58
CA PHE A 228 -2.37 -32.79 -5.43
C PHE A 228 -1.61 -31.97 -4.39
N ILE A 229 -2.19 -30.86 -3.91
CA ILE A 229 -1.50 -29.96 -2.99
C ILE A 229 -1.69 -30.38 -1.53
N PRO A 230 -0.66 -30.22 -0.68
CA PRO A 230 -0.74 -30.57 0.73
C PRO A 230 -1.57 -29.55 1.54
N SER A 231 -2.07 -30.01 2.69
CA SER A 231 -2.70 -29.13 3.69
C SER A 231 -1.71 -28.06 4.17
N GLY A 232 -2.20 -26.85 4.41
CA GLY A 232 -1.40 -25.68 4.79
C GLY A 232 -0.81 -24.90 3.61
N SER A 233 -1.14 -25.26 2.36
CA SER A 233 -0.61 -24.56 1.18
C SER A 233 -1.26 -23.19 0.97
N THR A 234 -0.46 -22.23 0.51
CA THR A 234 -0.93 -20.97 -0.07
C THR A 234 -0.92 -21.08 -1.60
N VAL A 235 -2.09 -20.96 -2.22
CA VAL A 235 -2.29 -20.99 -3.66
C VAL A 235 -2.32 -19.56 -4.19
N LEU A 236 -1.30 -19.19 -4.96
CA LEU A 236 -1.19 -17.88 -5.58
C LEU A 236 -1.85 -17.88 -6.96
N LEU A 237 -2.86 -17.03 -7.11
CA LEU A 237 -3.62 -16.85 -8.34
C LEU A 237 -3.12 -15.62 -9.09
N LYS A 238 -2.97 -15.72 -10.41
CA LYS A 238 -2.61 -14.59 -11.26
C LYS A 238 -3.72 -13.54 -11.23
N ARG A 239 -3.37 -12.28 -10.98
CA ARG A 239 -4.30 -11.17 -11.12
C ARG A 239 -4.78 -11.01 -12.56
N GLY A 240 -6.05 -10.66 -12.72
CA GLY A 240 -6.74 -10.54 -14.01
C GLY A 240 -7.16 -11.87 -14.65
N GLU A 241 -6.68 -13.02 -14.17
CA GLU A 241 -7.12 -14.32 -14.68
C GLU A 241 -8.43 -14.79 -14.05
N THR A 242 -9.13 -15.67 -14.76
CA THR A 242 -10.34 -16.34 -14.28
C THR A 242 -10.07 -17.82 -14.05
N TYR A 243 -10.53 -18.34 -12.92
CA TYR A 243 -10.44 -19.73 -12.47
C TYR A 243 -11.85 -20.29 -12.28
N ASN A 244 -12.25 -21.28 -13.08
CA ASN A 244 -13.61 -21.81 -13.11
C ASN A 244 -13.79 -22.96 -12.12
N ILE A 245 -14.85 -22.89 -11.33
CA ILE A 245 -15.36 -23.98 -10.50
C ILE A 245 -16.59 -24.55 -11.21
N SER A 246 -16.35 -25.49 -12.12
CA SER A 246 -17.38 -26.07 -13.00
C SER A 246 -18.01 -27.35 -12.47
N SER A 247 -17.38 -27.98 -11.47
CA SER A 247 -17.88 -29.13 -10.73
C SER A 247 -17.74 -28.87 -9.24
N THR A 248 -18.47 -29.63 -8.42
CA THR A 248 -18.37 -29.49 -6.96
C THR A 248 -16.97 -29.87 -6.51
N ILE A 249 -16.32 -28.99 -5.74
CA ILE A 249 -15.03 -29.26 -5.11
C ILE A 249 -15.25 -29.40 -3.60
N SER A 250 -14.90 -30.55 -3.06
CA SER A 250 -15.00 -30.87 -1.64
C SER A 250 -13.65 -30.70 -0.95
N PHE A 251 -13.54 -29.75 -0.03
CA PHE A 251 -12.31 -29.52 0.72
C PHE A 251 -12.19 -30.46 1.92
N ASN A 252 -10.97 -30.94 2.17
CA ASN A 252 -10.61 -31.80 3.31
C ASN A 252 -9.30 -31.38 4.00
N LYS A 253 -8.77 -30.21 3.64
CA LYS A 253 -7.44 -29.72 4.01
C LYS A 253 -7.46 -28.22 4.19
N SER A 254 -6.52 -27.70 4.97
CA SER A 254 -6.36 -26.25 5.17
C SER A 254 -5.69 -25.63 3.96
N LEU A 255 -6.22 -24.51 3.45
CA LEU A 255 -5.67 -23.81 2.28
C LEU A 255 -5.89 -22.30 2.40
N ILE A 256 -5.00 -21.53 1.77
CA ILE A 256 -5.19 -20.11 1.50
C ILE A 256 -5.22 -19.92 -0.01
N PHE A 257 -6.26 -19.29 -0.54
CA PHE A 257 -6.33 -18.84 -1.93
C PHE A 257 -6.16 -17.34 -1.95
N MET A 258 -5.20 -16.83 -2.74
CA MET A 258 -5.07 -15.39 -2.88
C MET A 258 -4.58 -14.95 -4.24
N SER A 259 -4.99 -13.74 -4.65
CA SER A 259 -4.29 -13.07 -5.74
C SER A 259 -2.84 -12.85 -5.36
N ALA A 260 -1.91 -13.22 -6.24
CA ALA A 260 -0.52 -12.87 -6.06
C ALA A 260 -0.37 -11.33 -6.01
N PRO A 261 0.46 -10.80 -5.10
CA PRO A 261 0.86 -9.40 -5.13
C PRO A 261 1.42 -9.04 -6.52
N ASP A 262 0.86 -8.00 -7.12
CA ASP A 262 1.26 -7.51 -8.44
C ASP A 262 1.12 -5.99 -8.41
N LEU A 263 2.21 -5.30 -8.74
CA LEU A 263 2.27 -3.84 -8.73
C LEU A 263 1.87 -3.22 -10.08
N ALA A 264 1.69 -4.04 -11.12
CA ALA A 264 1.30 -3.61 -12.46
C ALA A 264 -0.20 -3.85 -12.72
N ASN A 265 -0.75 -4.97 -12.24
CA ASN A 265 -2.17 -5.27 -12.36
C ASN A 265 -2.82 -5.30 -10.97
N THR A 266 -3.89 -4.53 -10.76
CA THR A 266 -4.62 -4.52 -9.48
C THR A 266 -5.92 -5.34 -9.52
N THR A 267 -6.29 -5.88 -10.68
CA THR A 267 -7.52 -6.66 -10.86
C THR A 267 -7.40 -7.98 -10.12
N GLN A 268 -8.24 -8.23 -9.12
CA GLN A 268 -8.23 -9.49 -8.37
C GLN A 268 -8.38 -10.69 -9.30
N ALA A 269 -7.71 -11.79 -8.97
CA ALA A 269 -7.97 -13.08 -9.58
C ALA A 269 -9.44 -13.46 -9.36
N LYS A 270 -10.12 -13.85 -10.44
CA LYS A 270 -11.53 -14.18 -10.41
C LYS A 270 -11.71 -15.69 -10.21
N ILE A 271 -12.41 -16.10 -9.17
CA ILE A 271 -12.93 -17.46 -9.02
C ILE A 271 -14.38 -17.44 -9.47
N PHE A 272 -14.67 -18.07 -10.61
CA PHE A 272 -15.97 -18.04 -11.26
C PHE A 272 -16.72 -19.36 -11.05
N PHE A 273 -17.95 -19.27 -10.56
CA PHE A 273 -18.72 -20.42 -10.08
C PHE A 273 -19.88 -20.75 -11.02
N THR A 274 -19.80 -21.92 -11.66
CA THR A 274 -20.96 -22.60 -12.27
C THR A 274 -21.36 -23.86 -11.49
N SER A 275 -20.55 -24.25 -10.50
CA SER A 275 -20.88 -25.14 -9.40
C SER A 275 -20.52 -24.47 -8.06
N ASN A 276 -20.42 -25.22 -6.97
CA ASN A 276 -20.15 -24.68 -5.62
C ASN A 276 -19.00 -25.45 -4.94
N PHE A 277 -18.44 -24.87 -3.88
CA PHE A 277 -17.62 -25.61 -2.94
C PHE A 277 -18.47 -26.40 -1.92
N ASN A 278 -17.84 -27.42 -1.36
CA ASN A 278 -18.38 -28.29 -0.32
C ASN A 278 -17.24 -28.67 0.65
N PHE A 279 -17.58 -29.27 1.79
CA PHE A 279 -16.60 -30.01 2.59
C PHE A 279 -16.69 -31.50 2.26
N GLU A 280 -15.55 -32.20 2.31
CA GLU A 280 -15.55 -33.66 2.23
C GLU A 280 -16.19 -34.24 3.49
N ALA A 281 -16.89 -35.37 3.36
CA ALA A 281 -17.55 -36.01 4.49
C ALA A 281 -16.53 -36.44 5.57
N GLY A 282 -16.77 -36.01 6.81
CA GLY A 282 -15.88 -36.27 7.95
C GLY A 282 -14.62 -35.41 7.97
N ALA A 283 -14.46 -34.44 7.06
CA ALA A 283 -13.27 -33.59 7.00
C ALA A 283 -13.01 -32.87 8.32
N THR A 284 -11.74 -32.77 8.68
CA THR A 284 -11.26 -31.88 9.76
C THR A 284 -10.28 -30.89 9.15
N ILE A 285 -10.68 -29.62 9.10
CA ILE A 285 -9.95 -28.53 8.45
C ILE A 285 -9.63 -27.48 9.50
N ASP A 286 -8.38 -27.12 9.70
CA ASP A 286 -8.03 -26.06 10.64
C ASP A 286 -8.44 -24.68 10.10
N SER A 287 -8.10 -24.37 8.85
CA SER A 287 -8.40 -23.06 8.26
C SER A 287 -8.53 -23.13 6.74
N LEU A 288 -9.62 -22.56 6.20
CA LEU A 288 -9.80 -22.27 4.78
C LEU A 288 -9.96 -20.77 4.59
N GLU A 289 -9.11 -20.18 3.76
CA GLU A 289 -9.05 -18.73 3.54
C GLU A 289 -9.13 -18.37 2.06
N PHE A 290 -9.97 -17.40 1.75
CA PHE A 290 -10.02 -16.71 0.46
C PHE A 290 -9.66 -15.26 0.70
N ASN A 291 -8.50 -14.84 0.21
CA ASN A 291 -7.90 -13.55 0.52
C ASN A 291 -7.57 -12.79 -0.76
N ASP A 292 -8.14 -11.60 -0.92
CA ASP A 292 -7.91 -10.77 -2.10
C ASP A 292 -8.29 -11.47 -3.41
N VAL A 293 -9.48 -12.07 -3.45
CA VAL A 293 -10.03 -12.71 -4.65
C VAL A 293 -11.40 -12.12 -5.00
N TYR A 294 -11.75 -12.21 -6.27
CA TYR A 294 -13.09 -11.89 -6.74
C TYR A 294 -13.88 -13.17 -6.99
N MET A 295 -14.89 -13.44 -6.17
CA MET A 295 -15.78 -14.58 -6.29
C MET A 295 -17.09 -14.18 -6.95
N MET A 296 -17.45 -14.83 -8.05
CA MET A 296 -18.66 -14.48 -8.80
C MET A 296 -19.40 -15.74 -9.25
N GLY A 297 -20.70 -15.83 -8.93
CA GLY A 297 -21.57 -16.86 -9.50
C GLY A 297 -22.06 -16.52 -10.90
N ASP A 298 -22.35 -17.54 -11.69
CA ASP A 298 -22.97 -17.40 -13.01
C ASP A 298 -24.45 -16.99 -12.95
N ASN A 299 -25.12 -17.21 -11.82
CA ASN A 299 -26.53 -16.89 -11.64
C ASN A 299 -26.94 -16.70 -10.17
N TYR A 300 -28.00 -15.92 -9.97
CA TYR A 300 -28.56 -15.58 -8.67
C TYR A 300 -29.51 -16.66 -8.08
N GLY A 301 -29.96 -17.62 -8.89
CA GLY A 301 -31.05 -18.55 -8.55
C GLY A 301 -30.60 -19.91 -8.00
N SER A 302 -29.33 -20.28 -8.13
CA SER A 302 -28.83 -21.60 -7.70
C SER A 302 -27.37 -21.65 -7.26
N ARG A 303 -26.63 -20.54 -7.31
CA ARG A 303 -25.21 -20.53 -6.95
C ARG A 303 -24.94 -20.21 -5.50
N TYR A 304 -23.85 -20.77 -5.01
CA TYR A 304 -23.26 -20.50 -3.72
C TYR A 304 -21.74 -20.54 -3.83
N VAL A 305 -21.04 -19.85 -2.92
CA VAL A 305 -19.63 -20.16 -2.70
C VAL A 305 -19.54 -21.52 -2.04
N PHE A 306 -20.28 -21.74 -0.96
CA PHE A 306 -20.46 -23.05 -0.32
C PHE A 306 -21.93 -23.45 -0.28
N ASN A 307 -22.24 -24.65 -0.76
CA ASN A 307 -23.54 -25.31 -0.55
C ASN A 307 -23.31 -26.70 0.04
N ASN A 308 -23.06 -26.72 1.36
CA ASN A 308 -22.55 -27.89 2.05
C ASN A 308 -23.68 -28.77 2.62
N SER A 309 -23.62 -30.07 2.34
CA SER A 309 -24.54 -31.08 2.87
C SER A 309 -23.85 -32.20 3.66
N ASN A 310 -22.53 -32.09 3.86
CA ASN A 310 -21.70 -33.10 4.49
C ASN A 310 -21.31 -32.71 5.91
N SER A 311 -21.16 -33.68 6.81
CA SER A 311 -20.56 -33.45 8.13
C SER A 311 -19.08 -33.11 8.00
N ALA A 312 -18.62 -32.08 8.71
CA ALA A 312 -17.21 -31.66 8.76
C ALA A 312 -16.94 -30.82 10.01
N ASN A 313 -15.69 -30.79 10.45
CA ASN A 313 -15.21 -29.87 11.49
C ASN A 313 -14.26 -28.87 10.85
N VAL A 314 -14.61 -27.60 10.88
CA VAL A 314 -13.83 -26.51 10.31
C VAL A 314 -13.46 -25.55 11.43
N GLY A 315 -12.18 -25.35 11.68
CA GLY A 315 -11.72 -24.33 12.62
C GLY A 315 -12.12 -22.95 12.12
N LYS A 316 -11.57 -22.51 10.99
CA LYS A 316 -11.78 -21.17 10.44
C LYS A 316 -12.21 -21.22 8.98
N LEU A 317 -13.29 -20.50 8.64
CA LEU A 317 -13.65 -20.19 7.25
C LEU A 317 -13.58 -18.67 7.07
N LYS A 318 -12.65 -18.21 6.23
CA LYS A 318 -12.24 -16.80 6.16
C LYS A 318 -12.40 -16.25 4.75
N PHE A 319 -13.02 -15.09 4.65
CA PHE A 319 -13.11 -14.26 3.46
C PHE A 319 -12.49 -12.91 3.78
N MET A 320 -11.36 -12.60 3.15
CA MET A 320 -10.52 -11.46 3.48
C MET A 320 -10.28 -10.62 2.23
N ASN A 321 -10.35 -9.30 2.32
CA ASN A 321 -9.97 -8.40 1.22
C ASN A 321 -10.67 -8.69 -0.13
N SER A 322 -11.83 -9.35 -0.11
CA SER A 322 -12.41 -10.02 -1.30
C SER A 322 -13.68 -9.34 -1.78
N ARG A 323 -13.96 -9.48 -3.08
CA ARG A 323 -15.27 -9.15 -3.65
C ARG A 323 -16.06 -10.43 -3.86
N ILE A 324 -17.31 -10.48 -3.40
CA ILE A 324 -18.19 -11.65 -3.57
C ILE A 324 -19.54 -11.19 -4.11
N GLU A 325 -19.95 -11.67 -5.29
CA GLU A 325 -21.24 -11.28 -5.86
C GLU A 325 -21.96 -12.34 -6.69
N ILE A 326 -23.28 -12.15 -6.83
CA ILE A 326 -24.18 -12.97 -7.64
C ILE A 326 -24.25 -14.41 -7.13
N PHE A 327 -24.87 -14.56 -5.97
CA PHE A 327 -25.15 -15.87 -5.39
C PHE A 327 -26.55 -15.90 -4.80
N ARG A 328 -27.18 -17.07 -4.79
CA ARG A 328 -28.42 -17.28 -4.05
C ARG A 328 -28.19 -17.22 -2.54
N GLY A 329 -27.03 -17.69 -2.09
CA GLY A 329 -26.48 -17.48 -0.75
C GLY A 329 -24.97 -17.64 -0.82
N MET A 330 -24.20 -16.95 0.01
CA MET A 330 -22.74 -17.07 -0.06
C MET A 330 -22.27 -18.40 0.55
N THR A 331 -22.49 -18.60 1.85
CA THR A 331 -22.19 -19.85 2.55
C THR A 331 -23.46 -20.46 3.12
N ARG A 332 -23.88 -21.60 2.56
CA ARG A 332 -25.00 -22.38 3.05
C ARG A 332 -24.52 -23.70 3.63
N LEU A 333 -24.73 -23.90 4.92
CA LEU A 333 -24.58 -25.17 5.61
C LEU A 333 -25.95 -25.86 5.64
N GLN A 334 -26.29 -26.53 4.53
CA GLN A 334 -27.62 -27.05 4.26
C GLN A 334 -27.99 -28.24 5.15
N ALA A 335 -27.10 -29.23 5.23
CA ALA A 335 -27.33 -30.50 5.88
C ALA A 335 -25.99 -31.09 6.39
N GLY A 336 -26.08 -32.19 7.14
CA GLY A 336 -24.92 -32.78 7.82
C GLY A 336 -24.58 -32.04 9.11
N THR A 337 -23.72 -32.66 9.93
CA THR A 337 -23.28 -32.12 11.23
C THR A 337 -22.02 -31.29 11.06
N THR A 338 -22.08 -30.20 10.29
CA THR A 338 -20.94 -29.30 10.11
C THR A 338 -20.79 -28.38 11.31
N THR A 339 -19.60 -28.31 11.88
CA THR A 339 -19.23 -27.28 12.85
C THR A 339 -18.18 -26.37 12.24
N VAL A 340 -18.44 -25.06 12.18
CA VAL A 340 -17.44 -24.03 11.89
C VAL A 340 -17.15 -23.27 13.19
N ASN A 341 -15.91 -23.24 13.67
CA ASN A 341 -15.62 -22.53 14.91
C ASN A 341 -15.64 -21.01 14.70
N ASP A 342 -14.94 -20.51 13.69
CA ASP A 342 -14.88 -19.09 13.35
C ASP A 342 -15.21 -18.86 11.88
N PHE A 343 -16.31 -18.16 11.62
CA PHE A 343 -16.67 -17.64 10.31
C PHE A 343 -16.32 -16.16 10.24
N ILE A 344 -15.40 -15.79 9.35
CA ILE A 344 -14.78 -14.47 9.33
C ILE A 344 -14.94 -13.85 7.95
N ILE A 345 -15.51 -12.65 7.90
CA ILE A 345 -15.53 -11.76 6.74
C ILE A 345 -14.84 -10.47 7.16
N SER A 346 -13.79 -10.07 6.45
CA SER A 346 -13.07 -8.83 6.77
C SER A 346 -12.56 -8.12 5.52
N ASN A 347 -12.76 -6.80 5.46
CA ASN A 347 -12.34 -5.98 4.32
C ASN A 347 -12.95 -6.43 2.98
N CYS A 348 -14.22 -6.87 2.99
CA CYS A 348 -14.89 -7.41 1.80
C CYS A 348 -15.95 -6.45 1.24
N ILE A 349 -16.22 -6.59 -0.06
CA ILE A 349 -17.41 -6.06 -0.72
C ILE A 349 -18.28 -7.25 -1.12
N ILE A 350 -19.47 -7.34 -0.54
CA ILE A 350 -20.40 -8.44 -0.77
C ILE A 350 -21.68 -7.86 -1.36
N ASP A 351 -22.08 -8.36 -2.51
CA ASP A 351 -23.30 -7.90 -3.15
C ASP A 351 -24.10 -8.95 -3.86
N SER A 352 -25.35 -8.59 -4.16
CA SER A 352 -26.22 -9.44 -4.95
C SER A 352 -26.29 -10.85 -4.37
N ILE A 353 -26.68 -10.93 -3.08
CA ILE A 353 -26.87 -12.19 -2.36
C ILE A 353 -28.36 -12.42 -2.10
N GLY A 354 -28.86 -13.56 -2.57
CA GLY A 354 -30.27 -13.92 -2.54
C GLY A 354 -30.76 -14.49 -1.21
N ASN A 355 -31.84 -15.27 -1.32
CA ASN A 355 -32.67 -15.68 -0.20
C ASN A 355 -32.03 -16.68 0.79
N TYR A 356 -30.77 -17.10 0.56
CA TYR A 356 -29.97 -17.89 1.52
C TYR A 356 -28.87 -17.08 2.20
N PHE A 357 -28.98 -15.75 2.19
CA PHE A 357 -28.19 -14.85 3.03
C PHE A 357 -26.68 -14.94 2.74
N VAL A 358 -25.88 -14.09 3.40
CA VAL A 358 -24.43 -14.24 3.38
C VAL A 358 -24.01 -15.51 4.11
N LEU A 359 -24.66 -15.82 5.24
CA LEU A 359 -24.48 -17.07 5.96
C LEU A 359 -25.84 -17.68 6.31
N ASN A 360 -26.08 -18.91 5.85
CA ASN A 360 -27.24 -19.72 6.22
C ASN A 360 -26.79 -21.01 6.91
N ILE A 361 -27.27 -21.23 8.12
CA ILE A 361 -26.92 -22.36 8.97
C ILE A 361 -28.17 -23.22 9.19
N GLY A 362 -28.17 -24.42 8.60
CA GLY A 362 -29.24 -25.41 8.72
C GLY A 362 -29.30 -26.04 10.11
N SER A 363 -30.41 -26.73 10.40
CA SER A 363 -30.74 -27.22 11.74
C SER A 363 -29.77 -28.27 12.32
N SER A 364 -28.94 -28.90 11.49
CA SER A 364 -27.94 -29.88 11.92
C SER A 364 -26.52 -29.31 11.99
N SER A 365 -26.29 -28.09 11.49
CA SER A 365 -24.98 -27.45 11.42
C SER A 365 -24.86 -26.32 12.42
N LYS A 366 -23.63 -25.97 12.79
CA LYS A 366 -23.35 -24.93 13.79
C LYS A 366 -22.19 -24.05 13.35
N VAL A 367 -22.29 -22.76 13.63
CA VAL A 367 -21.17 -21.83 13.58
C VAL A 367 -21.01 -21.23 14.96
N ASN A 368 -19.86 -21.38 15.62
CA ASN A 368 -19.71 -20.87 16.99
C ASN A 368 -19.57 -19.34 16.99
N LYS A 369 -18.64 -18.78 16.23
CA LYS A 369 -18.34 -17.35 16.20
C LYS A 369 -18.44 -16.81 14.78
N ILE A 370 -19.18 -15.71 14.63
CA ILE A 370 -19.35 -15.01 13.36
C ILE A 370 -18.78 -13.61 13.52
N SER A 371 -17.84 -13.23 12.66
CA SER A 371 -17.24 -11.89 12.63
C SER A 371 -17.33 -11.32 11.22
N ILE A 372 -17.95 -10.15 11.10
CA ILE A 372 -18.06 -9.39 9.85
C ILE A 372 -17.52 -7.99 10.16
N SER A 373 -16.38 -7.64 9.56
CA SER A 373 -15.73 -6.37 9.85
C SER A 373 -15.23 -5.63 8.63
N ASN A 374 -15.14 -4.30 8.70
CA ASN A 374 -14.55 -3.45 7.66
C ASN A 374 -15.14 -3.73 6.27
N SER A 375 -16.43 -4.04 6.19
CA SER A 375 -17.03 -4.64 4.98
C SER A 375 -18.28 -3.91 4.53
N THR A 376 -18.50 -3.93 3.23
CA THR A 376 -19.68 -3.37 2.58
C THR A 376 -20.59 -4.50 2.12
N LEU A 377 -21.84 -4.49 2.57
CA LEU A 377 -22.84 -5.49 2.20
C LEU A 377 -24.02 -4.75 1.55
N TYR A 378 -24.22 -4.94 0.24
CA TYR A 378 -25.31 -4.26 -0.46
C TYR A 378 -26.07 -5.14 -1.44
N LYS A 379 -27.35 -4.87 -1.69
CA LYS A 379 -28.24 -5.75 -2.50
C LYS A 379 -28.28 -7.18 -1.96
N VAL A 380 -28.25 -7.33 -0.64
CA VAL A 380 -28.29 -8.63 0.05
C VAL A 380 -29.65 -8.83 0.72
N GLU A 381 -30.21 -10.03 0.62
CA GLU A 381 -31.52 -10.32 1.22
C GLU A 381 -31.45 -10.57 2.73
N GLY A 382 -30.26 -10.82 3.27
CA GLY A 382 -29.97 -10.87 4.70
C GLY A 382 -28.52 -11.26 4.97
N VAL A 383 -28.05 -11.06 6.22
CA VAL A 383 -26.64 -11.26 6.58
C VAL A 383 -26.43 -12.64 7.20
N VAL A 384 -27.10 -12.94 8.31
CA VAL A 384 -27.02 -14.26 8.98
C VAL A 384 -28.41 -14.82 9.18
N SER A 385 -28.61 -16.08 8.80
CA SER A 385 -29.79 -16.87 9.14
C SER A 385 -29.34 -18.19 9.76
N SER A 386 -29.83 -18.53 10.96
CA SER A 386 -29.43 -19.73 11.68
C SER A 386 -30.61 -20.46 12.32
N ALA A 387 -30.68 -21.76 12.07
CA ALA A 387 -31.57 -22.69 12.75
C ALA A 387 -30.94 -23.33 14.00
N GLN A 388 -29.74 -22.90 14.42
CA GLN A 388 -29.00 -23.38 15.59
C GLN A 388 -28.39 -22.23 16.40
N SER A 389 -28.09 -22.48 17.67
CA SER A 389 -27.44 -21.51 18.55
C SER A 389 -25.97 -21.28 18.18
N SER A 390 -25.52 -20.05 18.37
CA SER A 390 -24.12 -19.62 18.21
C SER A 390 -23.56 -19.13 19.55
N VAL A 391 -22.25 -18.96 19.61
CA VAL A 391 -21.57 -18.34 20.75
C VAL A 391 -21.61 -16.82 20.61
N ALA A 392 -21.14 -16.26 19.50
CA ALA A 392 -21.05 -14.80 19.32
C ALA A 392 -21.32 -14.36 17.87
N VAL A 393 -21.90 -13.17 17.72
CA VAL A 393 -22.00 -12.46 16.43
C VAL A 393 -21.42 -11.06 16.59
N LEU A 394 -20.39 -10.74 15.80
CA LEU A 394 -19.76 -9.43 15.73
C LEU A 394 -19.93 -8.84 14.32
N VAL A 395 -20.50 -7.64 14.25
CA VAL A 395 -20.61 -6.84 13.03
C VAL A 395 -20.03 -5.46 13.35
N THR A 396 -18.87 -5.12 12.79
CA THR A 396 -18.21 -3.85 13.11
C THR A 396 -17.65 -3.14 11.90
N ASP A 397 -17.72 -1.82 11.87
CA ASP A 397 -17.13 -1.01 10.80
C ASP A 397 -17.68 -1.44 9.43
N CYS A 398 -19.00 -1.61 9.34
CA CYS A 398 -19.67 -2.09 8.13
C CYS A 398 -20.62 -1.06 7.52
N THR A 399 -20.72 -1.07 6.19
CA THR A 399 -21.69 -0.27 5.43
C THR A 399 -22.74 -1.20 4.82
N PHE A 400 -24.01 -0.94 5.10
CA PHE A 400 -25.15 -1.68 4.57
C PHE A 400 -26.03 -0.78 3.69
N ASN A 401 -26.47 -1.26 2.53
CA ASN A 401 -27.47 -0.58 1.72
C ASN A 401 -28.22 -1.56 0.82
N GLU A 402 -29.50 -1.30 0.54
CA GLU A 402 -30.37 -2.30 -0.08
C GLU A 402 -30.25 -3.65 0.65
N ALA A 403 -30.41 -3.62 1.98
CA ALA A 403 -30.22 -4.76 2.86
C ALA A 403 -30.99 -4.58 4.18
N PRO A 404 -31.54 -5.63 4.79
CA PRO A 404 -31.91 -6.92 4.18
C PRO A 404 -33.08 -6.76 3.17
N LEU A 405 -33.71 -7.87 2.77
CA LEU A 405 -34.93 -7.84 1.95
C LEU A 405 -36.05 -7.06 2.65
N GLY A 406 -36.56 -6.04 1.97
CA GLY A 406 -37.60 -5.14 2.42
C GLY A 406 -38.99 -5.79 2.50
N ASN A 407 -40.02 -4.97 2.74
CA ASN A 407 -41.37 -5.41 3.07
C ASN A 407 -41.40 -6.27 4.35
N SER A 408 -40.53 -5.93 5.32
CA SER A 408 -40.50 -6.55 6.64
C SER A 408 -40.24 -8.06 6.62
N LYS A 409 -39.71 -8.58 5.50
CA LYS A 409 -39.55 -10.01 5.23
C LYS A 409 -38.36 -10.61 5.97
N ASN A 410 -37.23 -9.91 6.00
CA ASN A 410 -35.99 -10.43 6.56
C ASN A 410 -35.39 -9.51 7.63
N TYR A 411 -34.43 -10.08 8.37
CA TYR A 411 -33.61 -9.43 9.38
C TYR A 411 -32.15 -9.36 8.89
N TYR A 412 -31.35 -8.47 9.45
CA TYR A 412 -29.90 -8.58 9.29
C TYR A 412 -29.40 -9.87 9.94
N ILE A 413 -29.83 -10.14 11.18
CA ILE A 413 -29.44 -11.33 11.95
C ILE A 413 -30.71 -12.09 12.38
N ASP A 414 -30.91 -13.31 11.88
CA ASP A 414 -32.08 -14.14 12.18
C ASP A 414 -31.71 -15.51 12.74
N TYR A 415 -31.98 -15.72 14.02
CA TYR A 415 -31.83 -16.99 14.73
C TYR A 415 -33.19 -17.59 15.12
N GLY A 416 -34.31 -16.93 14.79
CA GLY A 416 -35.62 -17.29 15.33
C GLY A 416 -35.60 -17.27 16.86
N SER A 417 -35.88 -18.42 17.47
CA SER A 417 -35.86 -18.64 18.92
C SER A 417 -34.54 -19.20 19.44
N ASN A 418 -33.51 -19.35 18.59
CA ASN A 418 -32.21 -19.88 19.01
C ASN A 418 -31.37 -18.82 19.74
N SER A 419 -30.43 -19.29 20.55
CA SER A 419 -29.63 -18.45 21.42
C SER A 419 -28.29 -18.01 20.85
N ILE A 420 -27.80 -16.85 21.30
CA ILE A 420 -26.43 -16.38 21.07
C ILE A 420 -25.82 -16.07 22.44
N THR A 421 -24.98 -16.99 22.94
CA THR A 421 -24.56 -17.05 24.35
C THR A 421 -23.80 -15.81 24.82
N ASP A 422 -22.76 -15.39 24.08
CA ASP A 422 -21.92 -14.23 24.38
C ASP A 422 -22.49 -12.93 23.78
N GLY A 423 -23.63 -13.03 23.09
CA GLY A 423 -24.37 -11.89 22.58
C GLY A 423 -24.07 -11.48 21.14
N ILE A 424 -24.74 -10.40 20.75
CA ILE A 424 -24.57 -9.72 19.47
C ILE A 424 -23.85 -8.39 19.73
N THR A 425 -22.78 -8.13 18.97
CA THR A 425 -22.12 -6.82 18.93
C THR A 425 -22.29 -6.21 17.55
N VAL A 426 -22.87 -5.00 17.48
CA VAL A 426 -23.01 -4.21 16.25
C VAL A 426 -22.45 -2.82 16.49
N THR A 427 -21.30 -2.48 15.92
CA THR A 427 -20.61 -1.21 16.19
C THR A 427 -20.10 -0.52 14.94
N ASN A 428 -19.99 0.81 14.94
CA ASN A 428 -19.42 1.58 13.83
C ASN A 428 -20.09 1.28 12.48
N CYS A 429 -21.38 0.96 12.43
CA CYS A 429 -22.08 0.59 11.20
C CYS A 429 -22.94 1.72 10.64
N ILE A 430 -23.04 1.80 9.31
CA ILE A 430 -23.98 2.69 8.60
C ILE A 430 -25.04 1.84 7.90
N PHE A 431 -26.31 2.15 8.15
CA PHE A 431 -27.47 1.46 7.58
C PHE A 431 -28.24 2.35 6.59
N GLY A 432 -28.22 1.95 5.32
CA GLY A 432 -28.99 2.51 4.20
C GLY A 432 -30.39 1.90 4.07
N ILE A 433 -31.03 2.03 2.91
CA ILE A 433 -32.38 1.48 2.70
C ILE A 433 -32.42 -0.05 2.70
N GLY A 434 -33.60 -0.64 2.93
CA GLY A 434 -33.84 -2.06 2.64
C GLY A 434 -33.85 -2.36 1.16
N LYS A 435 -33.52 -3.60 0.77
CA LYS A 435 -33.65 -4.06 -0.62
C LYS A 435 -35.12 -4.05 -1.01
N TYR A 436 -35.48 -3.40 -2.09
CA TYR A 436 -36.87 -3.31 -2.52
C TYR A 436 -37.53 -4.69 -2.68
N SER A 437 -38.69 -4.89 -2.06
CA SER A 437 -39.52 -6.08 -2.23
C SER A 437 -40.99 -5.68 -2.26
N ALA A 438 -41.70 -6.01 -3.33
CA ALA A 438 -43.16 -5.83 -3.41
C ALA A 438 -43.67 -4.45 -2.94
N GLY A 439 -43.04 -3.36 -3.39
CA GLY A 439 -43.47 -2.00 -3.07
C GLY A 439 -42.86 -1.37 -1.82
N ALA A 440 -42.08 -2.12 -1.03
CA ALA A 440 -41.57 -1.63 0.25
C ALA A 440 -40.08 -1.92 0.48
N ILE A 441 -39.48 -1.06 1.30
CA ILE A 441 -38.07 -1.11 1.73
C ILE A 441 -37.92 -1.22 3.25
N THR A 442 -39.01 -1.48 3.98
CA THR A 442 -39.00 -1.64 5.44
C THR A 442 -38.22 -2.88 5.87
N VAL A 443 -37.35 -2.74 6.85
CA VAL A 443 -36.47 -3.83 7.32
C VAL A 443 -36.60 -4.07 8.82
N LYS A 444 -36.03 -5.19 9.29
CA LYS A 444 -35.92 -5.53 10.71
C LYS A 444 -34.45 -5.71 11.09
N GLY A 445 -34.10 -5.36 12.32
CA GLY A 445 -32.73 -5.49 12.84
C GLY A 445 -32.34 -6.95 13.07
N PHE A 446 -32.87 -7.55 14.14
CA PHE A 446 -32.51 -8.90 14.55
C PHE A 446 -33.65 -9.69 15.21
N ARG A 447 -33.54 -11.02 15.17
CA ARG A 447 -34.40 -11.94 15.92
C ARG A 447 -33.54 -13.06 16.50
N ALA A 448 -33.36 -13.07 17.82
CA ALA A 448 -32.60 -14.09 18.53
C ALA A 448 -32.96 -14.08 20.03
N VAL A 449 -32.72 -15.18 20.73
CA VAL A 449 -32.67 -15.19 22.20
C VAL A 449 -31.26 -14.80 22.61
N SER A 450 -31.05 -13.57 23.06
CA SER A 450 -29.71 -13.10 23.44
C SER A 450 -29.75 -12.32 24.74
N GLY A 451 -28.85 -12.65 25.67
CA GLY A 451 -28.73 -11.96 26.95
C GLY A 451 -27.96 -10.64 26.86
N ILE A 452 -27.18 -10.42 25.79
CA ILE A 452 -26.30 -9.27 25.62
C ILE A 452 -26.41 -8.75 24.19
N ILE A 453 -26.79 -7.48 24.04
CA ILE A 453 -26.78 -6.75 22.77
C ILE A 453 -25.92 -5.49 22.94
N ASN A 454 -24.69 -5.53 22.42
CA ASN A 454 -23.76 -4.42 22.46
C ASN A 454 -23.85 -3.61 21.16
N VAL A 455 -24.28 -2.36 21.27
CA VAL A 455 -24.50 -1.47 20.13
C VAL A 455 -23.83 -0.13 20.39
N GLY A 456 -23.13 0.42 19.41
CA GLY A 456 -22.42 1.69 19.58
C GLY A 456 -21.97 2.33 18.28
N ASN A 457 -22.02 3.66 18.23
CA ASN A 457 -21.59 4.45 17.07
C ASN A 457 -22.20 3.93 15.74
N ASN A 458 -23.51 3.66 15.73
CA ASN A 458 -24.22 3.22 14.54
C ASN A 458 -25.13 4.33 14.02
N TYR A 459 -25.24 4.46 12.70
CA TYR A 459 -26.10 5.46 12.06
C TYR A 459 -27.05 4.80 11.07
N ARG A 460 -28.27 5.34 10.94
CA ARG A 460 -29.18 5.01 9.84
C ARG A 460 -29.56 6.26 9.07
N THR A 461 -29.58 6.17 7.75
CA THR A 461 -30.05 7.25 6.86
C THR A 461 -31.53 7.57 7.08
N SER A 462 -31.99 8.76 6.69
CA SER A 462 -33.38 9.20 6.96
C SER A 462 -34.44 8.37 6.24
N ASP A 463 -34.05 7.71 5.15
CA ASP A 463 -34.87 6.80 4.34
C ASP A 463 -34.72 5.32 4.72
N HIS A 464 -33.90 4.99 5.74
CA HIS A 464 -33.91 3.67 6.35
C HIS A 464 -35.20 3.46 7.17
N LEU A 465 -36.14 2.70 6.62
CA LEU A 465 -37.42 2.43 7.26
C LEU A 465 -37.39 1.15 8.12
N SER A 466 -37.81 1.25 9.38
CA SER A 466 -37.91 0.11 10.30
C SER A 466 -39.32 -0.47 10.37
N ALA A 467 -39.41 -1.79 10.53
CA ALA A 467 -40.63 -2.54 10.85
C ALA A 467 -40.56 -3.23 12.24
N GLY A 468 -39.74 -2.70 13.15
CA GLY A 468 -39.50 -3.27 14.48
C GLY A 468 -38.31 -4.23 14.53
N ASN A 469 -38.07 -4.83 15.71
CA ASN A 469 -36.89 -5.66 15.95
C ASN A 469 -35.57 -4.94 15.67
N ASP A 470 -35.55 -3.62 15.85
CA ASP A 470 -34.38 -2.77 15.61
C ASP A 470 -33.22 -3.17 16.52
N PHE A 471 -32.00 -2.99 16.04
CA PHE A 471 -30.86 -2.92 16.95
C PHE A 471 -31.07 -1.71 17.88
N PRO A 472 -30.80 -1.85 19.19
CA PRO A 472 -30.88 -0.73 20.11
C PRO A 472 -29.91 0.40 19.71
N ASN A 473 -30.20 1.64 20.13
CA ASN A 473 -29.28 2.78 20.07
C ASN A 473 -28.64 3.08 18.69
N ILE A 474 -29.40 2.97 17.60
CA ILE A 474 -28.98 3.48 16.28
C ILE A 474 -29.30 4.98 16.18
N THR A 475 -28.29 5.81 15.90
CA THR A 475 -28.46 7.25 15.70
C THR A 475 -29.14 7.51 14.35
N PRO A 476 -30.34 8.15 14.31
CA PRO A 476 -30.93 8.57 13.05
C PRO A 476 -30.12 9.73 12.46
N TYR A 477 -29.70 9.58 11.21
CA TYR A 477 -29.12 10.64 10.41
C TYR A 477 -30.20 11.31 9.57
N THR A 478 -30.13 12.64 9.45
CA THR A 478 -31.21 13.45 8.89
C THR A 478 -31.29 13.44 7.36
N ARG A 479 -30.26 12.90 6.68
CA ARG A 479 -30.19 12.88 5.23
C ARG A 479 -30.31 11.45 4.66
N PRO A 480 -30.87 11.31 3.45
CA PRO A 480 -31.09 10.02 2.81
C PRO A 480 -29.80 9.43 2.22
N VAL A 481 -29.87 8.18 1.79
CA VAL A 481 -28.82 7.46 1.05
C VAL A 481 -28.24 8.30 -0.10
N SER A 482 -29.10 8.97 -0.88
CA SER A 482 -28.71 9.78 -2.05
C SER A 482 -27.93 11.05 -1.73
N GLN A 483 -27.88 11.46 -0.45
CA GLN A 483 -27.11 12.61 0.01
C GLN A 483 -25.88 12.21 0.84
N LEU A 484 -25.91 11.04 1.47
CA LEU A 484 -24.79 10.56 2.28
C LEU A 484 -23.61 10.09 1.42
N TRP A 485 -23.89 9.30 0.38
CA TRP A 485 -22.87 8.63 -0.44
C TRP A 485 -22.84 9.16 -1.87
N GLN A 486 -21.70 8.98 -2.55
CA GLN A 486 -21.53 9.41 -3.93
C GLN A 486 -22.43 8.66 -4.92
N ASP A 487 -22.41 7.32 -4.90
CA ASP A 487 -23.25 6.49 -5.78
C ASP A 487 -23.43 5.08 -5.17
N ALA A 488 -24.30 5.00 -4.16
CA ALA A 488 -24.58 3.76 -3.44
C ALA A 488 -25.19 2.65 -4.33
N ALA A 489 -25.92 3.02 -5.39
CA ALA A 489 -26.56 2.06 -6.29
C ALA A 489 -25.53 1.32 -7.17
N ALA A 490 -24.43 2.01 -7.53
CA ALA A 490 -23.28 1.42 -8.23
C ALA A 490 -22.24 0.80 -7.27
N GLY A 491 -22.52 0.76 -5.96
CA GLY A 491 -21.59 0.22 -4.96
C GLY A 491 -20.46 1.18 -4.55
N ASN A 492 -20.54 2.47 -4.93
CA ASN A 492 -19.62 3.51 -4.47
C ASN A 492 -20.18 4.20 -3.22
N PHE A 493 -19.75 3.73 -2.05
CA PHE A 493 -20.18 4.26 -0.77
C PHE A 493 -19.26 5.36 -0.23
N LYS A 494 -18.39 5.96 -1.06
CA LYS A 494 -17.57 7.10 -0.63
C LYS A 494 -18.47 8.17 -0.01
N ILE A 495 -18.16 8.58 1.22
CA ILE A 495 -18.99 9.55 1.95
C ILE A 495 -18.85 10.92 1.27
N ALA A 496 -19.93 11.36 0.63
CA ALA A 496 -20.03 12.64 -0.05
C ALA A 496 -20.37 13.77 0.95
N ASP A 497 -21.11 13.43 2.00
CA ASP A 497 -21.59 14.41 2.97
C ASP A 497 -20.54 14.79 4.00
N ASN A 498 -20.00 16.01 3.87
CA ASN A 498 -19.03 16.53 4.82
C ASN A 498 -19.61 16.77 6.23
N ALA A 499 -20.93 16.87 6.38
CA ALA A 499 -21.61 17.13 7.64
C ALA A 499 -22.01 15.85 8.38
N PHE A 500 -21.79 14.66 7.81
CA PHE A 500 -22.09 13.39 8.48
C PHE A 500 -21.19 13.21 9.71
N PRO A 501 -21.73 13.13 10.95
CA PRO A 501 -20.90 13.07 12.17
C PRO A 501 -19.98 11.85 12.22
N GLY A 502 -20.42 10.72 11.66
CA GLY A 502 -19.67 9.47 11.63
C GLY A 502 -18.64 9.37 10.50
N ARG A 503 -18.39 10.43 9.71
CA ARG A 503 -17.61 10.37 8.47
C ARG A 503 -16.25 9.70 8.61
N ASN A 504 -15.53 9.98 9.70
CA ASN A 504 -14.18 9.47 9.92
C ASN A 504 -14.13 8.26 10.87
N SER A 505 -15.27 7.80 11.39
CA SER A 505 -15.34 6.84 12.49
C SER A 505 -16.33 5.68 12.30
N THR A 506 -17.18 5.73 11.27
CA THR A 506 -18.30 4.81 11.08
C THR A 506 -18.36 4.32 9.64
N GLY A 507 -18.87 3.11 9.43
CA GLY A 507 -19.01 2.45 8.14
C GLY A 507 -17.75 1.69 7.75
N ASP A 508 -17.78 1.05 6.59
CA ASP A 508 -16.59 0.42 6.04
C ASP A 508 -15.47 1.46 5.83
N PRO A 509 -14.27 1.28 6.45
CA PRO A 509 -13.16 2.22 6.37
C PRO A 509 -12.71 2.57 4.95
N ARG A 510 -12.97 1.71 3.96
CA ARG A 510 -12.65 1.96 2.55
C ARG A 510 -13.30 3.25 2.02
N TRP A 511 -14.41 3.66 2.62
CA TRP A 511 -15.23 4.76 2.12
C TRP A 511 -15.18 6.05 2.95
N ARG A 512 -14.49 6.01 4.10
CA ARG A 512 -14.35 7.16 5.00
C ARG A 512 -13.58 8.30 4.32
#